data_AF-A0A847PH51-F1
#
_entry.id   AF-A0A847PH51-F1
#
_cell.length_a   1.000
_cell.length_b   1.000
_cell.length_c   1.000
_cell.angle_alpha   90.00
_cell.angle_beta   90.00
_cell.angle_gamma   90.00
#
_symmetry.space_group_name_H-M   'P 1'
#
loop_
_entity.id
_entity.type
_entity.pdbx_description
1 polymer ?
#
loop_
_entity_poly.entity_id
_entity_poly.type
_entity_poly.pdbx_seq_one_letter_code
_entity_poly.pdbx_strand_id
1 'polypeptide(L)'
;MDDKGEIVSACDVDENVALQVWTKGLSPRIVLLNKNKATRKLIRLGWFEKLDRKLTLKGKKRGQSITYLIEDLVPTLRRILSEYAVYTSFRPKHWKFSLELEKSLNVPEIVTEKSDLLLMSEEKRSSLWLSDLTGENKKKGVFRPFFPYDETEVLALSLDLSIEERARELEDLLKTGVLRALAAANPARWHNPVKLTAAAMLLGFSFCGEDGSDMTDSLWRGDDSYVQPGLTPVKKGYSLDIHDPRMVGLGEKLSAYVRHFKAVDSILMRTSWDSDKELLDMEYVRKRRIPFPEGALGEAPYSVTFFEGPEENVALGCKAKGVAVRQRDEIIYTFPLEVYEQALVHDSVGGPPDEFFTIMQLVRAYRFKEWLGEVGVYISSFVGLI
;
A
#
# COMPACT_ATOMS: atom_id res chain seq x y z
N MET A 1 -33.79 13.61 0.81
CA MET A 1 -32.49 13.68 0.13
C MET A 1 -32.28 15.14 -0.27
N ASP A 2 -31.88 15.99 0.66
CA ASP A 2 -31.52 17.39 0.38
C ASP A 2 -30.03 17.59 0.67
N ASP A 3 -29.20 16.74 0.05
CA ASP A 3 -27.74 16.78 0.13
C ASP A 3 -27.18 17.16 -1.24
N LYS A 4 -27.01 18.46 -1.47
CA LYS A 4 -26.48 19.02 -2.72
C LYS A 4 -24.99 18.70 -2.88
N GLY A 5 -24.66 17.48 -3.32
CA GLY A 5 -23.41 17.21 -4.04
C GLY A 5 -23.66 17.22 -5.55
N GLU A 6 -22.60 17.27 -6.34
CA GLU A 6 -22.66 17.43 -7.79
C GLU A 6 -22.20 16.17 -8.51
N ILE A 7 -22.76 15.95 -9.71
CA ILE A 7 -22.30 14.93 -10.64
C ILE A 7 -21.32 15.61 -11.59
N VAL A 8 -20.05 15.18 -11.55
CA VAL A 8 -18.96 15.85 -12.28
C VAL A 8 -18.62 15.14 -13.59
N SER A 9 -18.85 13.83 -13.65
CA SER A 9 -18.72 13.03 -14.87
C SER A 9 -19.80 11.95 -14.85
N ALA A 10 -20.29 11.59 -16.04
CA ALA A 10 -21.28 10.54 -16.23
C ALA A 10 -21.05 9.86 -17.58
N CYS A 11 -21.15 8.54 -17.59
CA CYS A 11 -21.11 7.74 -18.80
C CYS A 11 -22.17 6.66 -18.74
N ASP A 12 -22.89 6.51 -19.84
CA ASP A 12 -23.78 5.38 -20.05
C ASP A 12 -22.96 4.12 -20.29
N VAL A 13 -23.30 3.05 -19.57
CA VAL A 13 -22.76 1.71 -19.85
C VAL A 13 -23.61 1.08 -20.94
N ASP A 14 -24.93 1.12 -20.76
CA ASP A 14 -25.92 0.63 -21.71
C ASP A 14 -27.27 1.35 -21.52
N GLU A 15 -28.35 0.79 -22.09
CA GLU A 15 -29.72 1.27 -21.95
C GLU A 15 -30.31 1.13 -20.52
N ASN A 16 -29.69 0.32 -19.66
CA ASN A 16 -30.19 -0.05 -18.34
C ASN A 16 -29.45 0.67 -17.20
N VAL A 17 -28.16 0.96 -17.37
CA VAL A 17 -27.30 1.53 -16.33
C VAL A 17 -26.39 2.65 -16.86
N ALA A 18 -26.22 3.67 -16.03
CA ALA A 18 -25.17 4.68 -16.18
C ALA A 18 -24.33 4.73 -14.91
N LEU A 19 -23.04 5.01 -15.07
CA LEU A 19 -22.11 5.27 -13.98
C LEU A 19 -21.82 6.77 -13.96
N GLN A 20 -21.83 7.34 -12.76
CA GLN A 20 -21.57 8.76 -12.57
C GLN A 20 -20.62 8.96 -11.39
N VAL A 21 -19.81 10.01 -11.43
CA VAL A 21 -18.95 10.42 -10.32
C VAL A 21 -19.65 11.53 -9.57
N TRP A 22 -19.94 11.28 -8.29
CA TRP A 22 -20.50 12.25 -7.37
C TRP A 22 -19.44 12.73 -6.39
N THR A 23 -19.41 14.04 -6.12
CA THR A 23 -18.59 14.63 -5.07
C THR A 23 -19.34 15.76 -4.36
N LYS A 24 -18.93 16.04 -3.13
CA LYS A 24 -19.42 17.15 -2.29
C LYS A 24 -18.27 17.75 -1.48
N GLY A 25 -17.13 18.01 -2.14
CA GLY A 25 -15.89 18.38 -1.44
C GLY A 25 -15.32 17.27 -0.57
N LEU A 26 -15.68 16.01 -0.86
CA LEU A 26 -15.24 14.78 -0.21
C LEU A 26 -14.68 13.83 -1.27
N SER A 27 -14.24 12.65 -0.82
CA SER A 27 -13.87 11.55 -1.70
C SER A 27 -14.93 11.32 -2.77
N PRO A 28 -14.55 11.18 -4.06
CA PRO A 28 -15.51 10.85 -5.09
C PRO A 28 -16.18 9.50 -4.80
N ARG A 29 -17.47 9.41 -5.14
CA ARG A 29 -18.26 8.18 -5.06
C ARG A 29 -18.85 7.86 -6.42
N ILE A 30 -18.94 6.58 -6.74
CA ILE A 30 -19.62 6.13 -7.94
C ILE A 30 -21.11 6.07 -7.65
N VAL A 31 -21.89 6.84 -8.40
CA VAL A 31 -23.34 6.73 -8.46
C VAL A 31 -23.68 5.73 -9.53
N LEU A 32 -24.32 4.67 -9.10
CA LEU A 32 -24.95 3.72 -9.98
C LEU A 32 -26.39 4.14 -10.26
N LEU A 33 -26.65 4.60 -11.48
CA LEU A 33 -27.99 4.99 -11.92
C LEU A 33 -28.66 3.84 -12.66
N ASN A 34 -29.68 3.23 -12.05
CA ASN A 34 -30.55 2.28 -12.72
C ASN A 34 -31.61 3.05 -13.53
N LYS A 35 -31.44 3.09 -14.86
CA LYS A 35 -32.32 3.80 -15.79
C LYS A 35 -33.74 3.23 -15.82
N ASN A 36 -33.89 1.92 -15.54
CA ASN A 36 -35.20 1.24 -15.58
C ASN A 36 -36.11 1.60 -14.40
N LYS A 37 -35.54 2.03 -13.28
CA LYS A 37 -36.27 2.35 -12.04
C LYS A 37 -36.04 3.79 -11.56
N ALA A 38 -35.23 4.56 -12.28
CA ALA A 38 -34.76 5.89 -11.87
C ALA A 38 -34.16 5.92 -10.44
N THR A 39 -33.61 4.80 -9.98
CA THR A 39 -33.00 4.69 -8.65
C THR A 39 -31.50 4.91 -8.74
N ARG A 40 -30.94 5.60 -7.74
CA ARG A 40 -29.50 5.85 -7.61
C ARG A 40 -28.96 5.15 -6.38
N LYS A 41 -27.75 4.58 -6.48
CA LYS A 41 -27.00 4.04 -5.35
C LYS A 41 -25.60 4.63 -5.34
N LEU A 42 -25.19 5.23 -4.23
CA LEU A 42 -23.81 5.70 -4.04
C LEU A 42 -22.96 4.53 -3.54
N ILE A 43 -21.81 4.33 -4.18
CA ILE A 43 -20.87 3.23 -3.91
C ILE A 43 -19.46 3.82 -3.87
N ARG A 44 -18.63 3.38 -2.93
CA ARG A 44 -17.19 3.75 -2.88
C ARG A 44 -16.40 2.96 -3.92
N LEU A 45 -15.27 3.51 -4.36
CA LEU A 45 -14.42 2.85 -5.36
C LEU A 45 -13.83 1.54 -4.86
N GLY A 46 -13.53 1.41 -3.56
CA GLY A 46 -13.10 0.13 -2.98
C GLY A 46 -14.08 -1.04 -3.18
N TRP A 47 -15.35 -0.78 -3.51
CA TRP A 47 -16.28 -1.86 -3.85
C TRP A 47 -16.01 -2.49 -5.22
N PHE A 48 -15.34 -1.78 -6.12
CA PHE A 48 -15.05 -2.22 -7.49
C PHE A 48 -13.69 -2.91 -7.62
N GLU A 49 -12.88 -3.01 -6.56
CA GLU A 49 -11.55 -3.66 -6.62
C GLU A 49 -11.61 -5.14 -7.02
N LYS A 50 -12.65 -5.85 -6.57
CA LYS A 50 -12.86 -7.27 -6.89
C LYS A 50 -13.52 -7.42 -8.25
N LEU A 51 -12.74 -7.71 -9.29
CA LEU A 51 -13.22 -7.80 -10.68
C LEU A 51 -14.23 -8.93 -10.91
N ASP A 52 -14.13 -10.02 -10.16
CA ASP A 52 -15.03 -11.18 -10.19
C ASP A 52 -16.41 -10.91 -9.55
N ARG A 53 -16.55 -9.77 -8.86
CA ARG A 53 -17.79 -9.37 -8.22
C ARG A 53 -18.88 -9.13 -9.25
N LYS A 54 -20.11 -9.49 -8.88
CA LYS A 54 -21.31 -9.29 -9.69
C LYS A 54 -22.17 -8.17 -9.13
N LEU A 55 -22.53 -7.23 -9.99
CA LEU A 55 -23.51 -6.18 -9.71
C LEU A 55 -24.87 -6.59 -10.26
N THR A 56 -25.85 -6.80 -9.38
CA THR A 56 -27.21 -7.16 -9.78
C THR A 56 -28.18 -5.99 -9.60
N LEU A 57 -28.89 -5.63 -10.67
CA LEU A 57 -29.88 -4.54 -10.71
C LEU A 57 -31.27 -5.08 -11.03
N LYS A 58 -32.31 -4.39 -10.55
CA LYS A 58 -33.70 -4.67 -10.93
C LYS A 58 -33.94 -4.23 -12.37
N GLY A 59 -34.48 -5.13 -13.20
CA GLY A 59 -34.86 -4.87 -14.59
C GLY A 59 -36.19 -4.13 -14.74
N LYS A 60 -36.62 -3.92 -16.00
CA LYS A 60 -37.86 -3.21 -16.34
C LYS A 60 -39.09 -3.91 -15.73
N LYS A 61 -39.20 -5.24 -15.90
CA LYS A 61 -40.33 -6.05 -15.41
C LYS A 61 -40.15 -6.50 -13.96
N ARG A 62 -41.26 -6.70 -13.24
CA ARG A 62 -41.25 -7.24 -11.86
C ARG A 62 -40.62 -8.64 -11.88
N GLY A 63 -39.65 -8.88 -10.98
CA GLY A 63 -38.93 -10.15 -10.89
C GLY A 63 -37.73 -10.30 -11.84
N GLN A 64 -37.54 -9.37 -12.79
CA GLN A 64 -36.37 -9.39 -13.67
C GLN A 64 -35.15 -8.77 -12.97
N SER A 65 -33.99 -9.39 -13.14
CA SER A 65 -32.69 -8.85 -12.73
C SER A 65 -31.72 -8.81 -13.91
N ILE A 66 -30.84 -7.81 -13.92
CA ILE A 66 -29.74 -7.66 -14.87
C ILE A 66 -28.45 -7.69 -14.06
N THR A 67 -27.47 -8.47 -14.50
CA THR A 67 -26.22 -8.69 -13.78
C THR A 67 -25.05 -8.25 -14.64
N TYR A 68 -24.11 -7.51 -14.05
CA TYR A 68 -22.86 -7.08 -14.67
C TYR A 68 -21.68 -7.65 -13.89
N LEU A 69 -20.63 -8.09 -14.58
CA LEU A 69 -19.33 -8.30 -13.94
C LEU A 69 -18.64 -6.94 -13.77
N ILE A 70 -17.87 -6.76 -12.70
CA ILE A 70 -17.15 -5.51 -12.50
C ILE A 70 -16.10 -5.29 -13.60
N GLU A 71 -15.46 -6.37 -14.06
CA GLU A 71 -14.53 -6.35 -15.20
C GLU A 71 -15.12 -5.63 -16.43
N ASP A 72 -16.39 -5.89 -16.76
CA ASP A 72 -17.08 -5.25 -17.90
C ASP A 72 -17.29 -3.74 -17.70
N LEU A 73 -17.32 -3.28 -16.44
CA LEU A 73 -17.50 -1.87 -16.08
C LEU A 73 -16.19 -1.10 -16.06
N VAL A 74 -15.04 -1.76 -16.03
CA VAL A 74 -13.70 -1.15 -15.95
C VAL A 74 -13.48 -0.07 -17.01
N PRO A 75 -13.78 -0.28 -18.32
CA PRO A 75 -13.55 0.74 -19.33
C PRO A 75 -14.35 2.03 -19.06
N THR A 76 -15.60 1.87 -18.60
CA THR A 76 -16.46 3.00 -18.25
C THR A 76 -15.95 3.73 -17.01
N LEU A 77 -15.53 2.98 -15.99
CA LEU A 77 -14.94 3.53 -14.76
C LEU A 77 -13.65 4.32 -15.06
N ARG A 78 -12.73 3.76 -15.85
CA ARG A 78 -11.50 4.46 -16.28
C ARG A 78 -11.80 5.80 -16.95
N ARG A 79 -12.79 5.81 -17.86
CA ARG A 79 -13.20 7.02 -18.58
C ARG A 79 -13.71 8.09 -17.62
N ILE A 80 -14.70 7.78 -16.80
CA ILE A 80 -15.31 8.78 -15.91
C ILE A 80 -14.34 9.27 -14.82
N LEU A 81 -13.40 8.42 -14.37
CA LEU A 81 -12.36 8.82 -13.43
C LEU A 81 -11.32 9.73 -14.09
N SER A 82 -10.94 9.45 -15.34
CA SER A 82 -10.03 10.32 -16.10
C SER A 82 -10.65 11.69 -16.36
N GLU A 83 -11.95 11.74 -16.72
CA GLU A 83 -12.71 12.99 -16.83
C GLU A 83 -12.76 13.73 -15.49
N TYR A 84 -13.09 13.03 -14.39
CA TYR A 84 -13.10 13.60 -13.04
C TYR A 84 -11.75 14.23 -12.65
N ALA A 85 -10.63 13.57 -12.98
CA ALA A 85 -9.30 14.06 -12.69
C ALA A 85 -8.93 15.34 -13.46
N VAL A 86 -9.58 15.61 -14.60
CA VAL A 86 -9.40 16.85 -15.39
C VAL A 86 -10.21 18.00 -14.81
N TYR A 87 -11.46 17.74 -14.41
CA TYR A 87 -12.44 18.81 -14.10
C TYR A 87 -12.50 19.22 -12.62
N THR A 88 -11.69 18.62 -11.75
CA THR A 88 -11.72 18.90 -10.30
C THR A 88 -10.37 19.35 -9.76
N SER A 89 -10.35 19.76 -8.49
CA SER A 89 -9.12 20.01 -7.73
C SER A 89 -8.29 18.74 -7.44
N PHE A 90 -8.59 17.63 -8.12
CA PHE A 90 -7.91 16.35 -7.94
C PHE A 90 -6.42 16.46 -8.24
N ARG A 91 -6.02 17.00 -9.40
CA ARG A 91 -4.58 17.08 -9.80
C ARG A 91 -3.71 17.82 -8.77
N PRO A 92 -4.06 19.05 -8.32
CA PRO A 92 -3.29 19.72 -7.28
C PRO A 92 -3.22 18.94 -5.95
N LYS A 93 -4.33 18.30 -5.54
CA LYS A 93 -4.34 17.45 -4.33
C LYS A 93 -3.49 16.21 -4.50
N HIS A 94 -3.55 15.55 -5.66
CA HIS A 94 -2.77 14.36 -6.00
C HIS A 94 -1.28 14.66 -6.00
N TRP A 95 -0.86 15.78 -6.61
CA TRP A 95 0.53 16.24 -6.54
C TRP A 95 0.99 16.46 -5.10
N LYS A 96 0.27 17.30 -4.34
CA LYS A 96 0.62 17.60 -2.94
C LYS A 96 0.70 16.33 -2.10
N PHE A 97 -0.29 15.46 -2.25
CA PHE A 97 -0.40 14.24 -1.47
C PHE A 97 0.69 13.22 -1.82
N SER A 98 1.04 13.10 -3.11
CA SER A 98 2.15 12.25 -3.55
C SER A 98 3.48 12.73 -2.95
N LEU A 99 3.74 14.04 -2.95
CA LEU A 99 4.95 14.61 -2.36
C LEU A 99 5.02 14.38 -0.84
N GLU A 100 3.92 14.57 -0.13
CA GLU A 100 3.90 14.35 1.32
C GLU A 100 4.06 12.86 1.66
N LEU A 101 3.45 11.95 0.90
CA LEU A 101 3.65 10.50 1.06
C LEU A 101 5.09 10.08 0.73
N GLU A 102 5.69 10.65 -0.31
CA GLU A 102 7.11 10.42 -0.67
C GLU A 102 8.04 10.86 0.46
N LYS A 103 7.79 12.03 1.06
CA LYS A 103 8.53 12.54 2.21
C LYS A 103 8.40 11.61 3.41
N SER A 104 7.17 11.26 3.79
CA SER A 104 6.89 10.39 4.94
C SER A 104 7.54 9.00 4.80
N LEU A 105 7.60 8.47 3.57
CA LEU A 105 8.25 7.19 3.29
C LEU A 105 9.77 7.23 3.48
N ASN A 106 10.39 8.40 3.30
CA ASN A 106 11.85 8.55 3.31
C ASN A 106 12.40 9.22 4.58
N VAL A 107 11.58 9.36 5.63
CA VAL A 107 12.05 9.88 6.92
C VAL A 107 13.13 8.93 7.46
N PRO A 108 14.36 9.43 7.71
CA PRO A 108 15.45 8.59 8.19
C PRO A 108 15.34 8.36 9.71
N GLU A 109 15.58 7.11 10.12
CA GLU A 109 15.63 6.75 11.54
C GLU A 109 17.00 6.99 12.13
N ILE A 110 17.06 7.65 13.28
CA ILE A 110 18.32 8.07 13.89
C ILE A 110 18.92 6.91 14.69
N VAL A 111 20.18 6.61 14.38
CA VAL A 111 20.96 5.58 15.07
C VAL A 111 22.25 6.17 15.60
N THR A 112 22.40 6.21 16.92
CA THR A 112 23.56 6.83 17.58
C THR A 112 24.53 5.81 18.16
N GLU A 113 24.07 4.61 18.49
CA GLU A 113 24.90 3.57 19.08
C GLU A 113 25.10 2.38 18.14
N LYS A 114 26.28 1.75 18.19
CA LYS A 114 26.55 0.54 17.38
C LYS A 114 25.67 -0.64 17.81
N SER A 115 25.33 -0.71 19.11
CA SER A 115 24.37 -1.67 19.68
C SER A 115 23.00 -1.57 19.02
N ASP A 116 22.54 -0.36 18.72
CA ASP A 116 21.24 -0.14 18.08
C ASP A 116 21.20 -0.75 16.68
N LEU A 117 22.30 -0.70 15.91
CA LEU A 117 22.39 -1.34 14.59
C LEU A 117 22.30 -2.87 14.66
N LEU A 118 22.70 -3.46 15.80
CA LEU A 118 22.64 -4.90 16.01
C LEU A 118 21.26 -5.38 16.48
N LEU A 119 20.48 -4.50 17.12
CA LEU A 119 19.19 -4.83 17.74
C LEU A 119 18.17 -3.70 17.52
N MET A 120 17.88 -3.38 16.26
CA MET A 120 16.90 -2.35 15.93
C MET A 120 15.47 -2.80 16.27
N SER A 121 14.65 -1.87 16.79
CA SER A 121 13.21 -2.09 16.95
C SER A 121 12.54 -2.31 15.58
N GLU A 122 11.38 -2.97 15.56
CA GLU A 122 10.60 -3.18 14.32
C GLU A 122 10.18 -1.86 13.66
N GLU A 123 9.85 -0.85 14.47
CA GLU A 123 9.52 0.50 14.03
C GLU A 123 10.70 1.10 13.25
N LYS A 124 11.90 1.12 13.84
CA LYS A 124 13.10 1.60 13.13
C LYS A 124 13.40 0.76 11.91
N ARG A 125 13.15 -0.56 11.99
CA ARG A 125 13.36 -1.48 10.88
C ARG A 125 12.40 -1.31 9.73
N SER A 126 11.33 -0.54 9.89
CA SER A 126 10.37 -0.26 8.82
C SER A 126 10.73 0.97 7.97
N SER A 127 11.75 1.74 8.38
CA SER A 127 12.29 2.88 7.62
C SER A 127 13.13 2.44 6.41
N LEU A 128 13.15 3.24 5.35
CA LEU A 128 14.03 3.01 4.20
C LEU A 128 15.42 3.61 4.37
N TRP A 129 15.62 4.49 5.36
CA TRP A 129 16.85 5.23 5.55
C TRP A 129 17.22 5.28 7.03
N LEU A 130 18.52 5.21 7.30
CA LEU A 130 19.06 5.42 8.64
C LEU A 130 20.01 6.61 8.63
N SER A 131 19.85 7.49 9.61
CA SER A 131 20.86 8.48 9.96
C SER A 131 21.87 7.84 10.91
N ASP A 132 22.90 7.21 10.34
CA ASP A 132 23.93 6.46 11.07
C ASP A 132 24.99 7.42 11.62
N LEU A 133 24.91 7.68 12.92
CA LEU A 133 25.85 8.48 13.72
C LEU A 133 26.68 7.59 14.66
N THR A 134 26.84 6.31 14.33
CA THR A 134 27.49 5.33 15.22
C THR A 134 29.02 5.45 15.26
N GLY A 135 29.60 6.27 14.38
CA GLY A 135 31.03 6.61 14.36
C GLY A 135 31.54 7.27 15.64
N GLU A 136 32.86 7.52 15.67
CA GLU A 136 33.55 8.14 16.82
C GLU A 136 33.04 9.56 17.11
N ASN A 137 32.81 10.35 16.06
CA ASN A 137 32.24 11.69 16.18
C ASN A 137 30.72 11.67 15.99
N LYS A 138 29.96 11.70 17.09
CA LYS A 138 28.48 11.70 17.09
C LYS A 138 27.81 12.89 16.38
N LYS A 139 28.58 13.90 15.94
CA LYS A 139 28.08 15.03 15.13
C LYS A 139 28.20 14.77 13.63
N LYS A 140 28.91 13.72 13.23
CA LYS A 140 29.10 13.31 11.84
C LYS A 140 28.57 11.90 11.62
N GLY A 141 28.15 11.61 10.40
CA GLY A 141 27.67 10.27 10.04
C GLY A 141 27.35 10.15 8.57
N VAL A 142 26.45 9.23 8.25
CA VAL A 142 26.03 8.96 6.88
C VAL A 142 24.55 8.60 6.84
N PHE A 143 23.84 9.05 5.81
CA PHE A 143 22.55 8.49 5.45
C PHE A 143 22.77 7.12 4.82
N ARG A 144 22.47 6.07 5.58
CA ARG A 144 22.63 4.69 5.15
C ARG A 144 21.31 4.20 4.53
N PRO A 145 21.32 3.70 3.29
CA PRO A 145 20.14 3.08 2.71
C PRO A 145 19.80 1.79 3.45
N PHE A 146 18.53 1.59 3.75
CA PHE A 146 17.97 0.37 4.33
C PHE A 146 17.03 -0.31 3.34
N PHE A 147 17.63 -0.72 2.23
CA PHE A 147 16.99 -1.50 1.18
C PHE A 147 18.05 -2.11 0.26
N PRO A 148 17.75 -3.24 -0.41
CA PRO A 148 18.58 -3.73 -1.51
C PRO A 148 18.55 -2.73 -2.67
N TYR A 149 19.66 -2.56 -3.36
CA TYR A 149 19.75 -1.73 -4.56
C TYR A 149 20.49 -2.46 -5.68
N ASP A 150 20.20 -2.08 -6.92
CA ASP A 150 20.79 -2.68 -8.10
C ASP A 150 21.70 -1.73 -8.88
N GLU A 151 22.27 -2.22 -9.98
CA GLU A 151 23.18 -1.45 -10.85
C GLU A 151 22.57 -0.13 -11.34
N THR A 152 21.25 -0.05 -11.53
CA THR A 152 20.58 1.17 -11.99
C THR A 152 20.56 2.24 -10.89
N GLU A 153 20.53 1.84 -9.62
CA GLU A 153 20.45 2.70 -8.45
C GLU A 153 21.82 3.03 -7.85
N VAL A 154 22.88 2.27 -8.19
CA VAL A 154 24.26 2.49 -7.69
C VAL A 154 24.73 3.93 -7.94
N LEU A 155 24.46 4.48 -9.13
CA LEU A 155 24.86 5.86 -9.45
C LEU A 155 24.15 6.89 -8.56
N ALA A 156 22.87 6.67 -8.23
CA ALA A 156 22.13 7.54 -7.33
C ALA A 156 22.71 7.50 -5.91
N LEU A 157 23.09 6.31 -5.44
CA LEU A 157 23.68 6.11 -4.11
C LEU A 157 25.17 6.51 -4.03
N SER A 158 25.80 6.87 -5.15
CA SER A 158 27.17 7.37 -5.20
C SER A 158 27.28 8.88 -4.86
N LEU A 159 26.15 9.55 -4.63
CA LEU A 159 26.13 10.93 -4.15
C LEU A 159 26.70 11.05 -2.74
N ASP A 160 27.08 12.27 -2.33
CA ASP A 160 27.54 12.52 -0.97
C ASP A 160 26.37 12.41 0.02
N LEU A 161 26.36 11.31 0.78
CA LEU A 161 25.39 11.01 1.82
C LEU A 161 25.91 11.33 3.21
N SER A 162 27.01 12.09 3.33
CA SER A 162 27.56 12.45 4.62
C SER A 162 26.63 13.37 5.41
N ILE A 163 26.61 13.17 6.73
CA ILE A 163 25.89 14.00 7.69
C ILE A 163 26.92 14.85 8.41
N GLU A 164 26.75 16.18 8.36
CA GLU A 164 27.58 17.13 9.11
C GLU A 164 26.75 17.88 10.15
N GLU A 165 27.36 18.21 11.29
CA GLU A 165 26.81 19.11 12.31
C GLU A 165 25.36 18.83 12.76
N ARG A 166 24.97 17.54 12.82
CA ARG A 166 23.60 17.07 13.16
C ARG A 166 22.52 17.30 12.08
N ALA A 167 22.91 17.55 10.83
CA ALA A 167 22.03 17.58 9.66
C ALA A 167 21.53 16.15 9.30
N ARG A 168 20.64 15.60 10.12
CA ARG A 168 20.29 14.16 10.15
C ARG A 168 18.81 13.89 9.91
N GLU A 169 18.06 14.90 9.49
CA GLU A 169 16.61 14.83 9.28
C GLU A 169 16.27 14.70 7.80
N LEU A 170 14.99 14.56 7.47
CA LEU A 170 14.52 14.38 6.10
C LEU A 170 14.95 15.54 5.18
N GLU A 171 14.89 16.78 5.69
CA GLU A 171 15.29 17.98 4.97
C GLU A 171 16.74 17.92 4.51
N ASP A 172 17.60 17.25 5.27
CA ASP A 172 19.02 17.10 4.96
C ASP A 172 19.24 15.97 3.95
N LEU A 173 18.52 14.86 4.08
CA LEU A 173 18.50 13.80 3.06
C LEU A 173 18.04 14.35 1.70
N LEU A 174 17.01 15.21 1.69
CA LEU A 174 16.52 15.86 0.47
C LEU A 174 17.58 16.74 -0.21
N LYS A 175 18.44 17.41 0.56
CA LYS A 175 19.52 18.28 0.02
C LYS A 175 20.60 17.48 -0.72
N THR A 176 20.84 16.23 -0.34
CA THR A 176 21.79 15.35 -1.06
C THR A 176 21.38 15.11 -2.52
N GLY A 177 20.08 15.21 -2.82
CA GLY A 177 19.52 14.91 -4.13
C GLY A 177 19.30 13.42 -4.40
N VAL A 178 19.64 12.52 -3.44
CA VAL A 178 19.57 11.07 -3.63
C VAL A 178 18.17 10.57 -3.96
N LEU A 179 17.13 11.09 -3.31
CA LEU A 179 15.75 10.66 -3.57
C LEU A 179 15.31 10.96 -5.01
N ARG A 180 15.67 12.15 -5.53
CA ARG A 180 15.41 12.52 -6.93
C ARG A 180 16.19 11.64 -7.90
N ALA A 181 17.43 11.30 -7.57
CA ALA A 181 18.26 10.43 -8.41
C ALA A 181 17.71 8.98 -8.43
N LEU A 182 17.26 8.45 -7.30
CA LEU A 182 16.61 7.13 -7.21
C LEU A 182 15.30 7.10 -8.00
N ALA A 183 14.46 8.12 -7.86
CA ALA A 183 13.22 8.27 -8.63
C ALA A 183 13.47 8.36 -10.14
N ALA A 184 14.56 8.96 -10.57
CA ALA A 184 14.96 9.02 -11.97
C ALA A 184 15.53 7.69 -12.49
N ALA A 185 16.32 7.00 -11.67
CA ALA A 185 16.94 5.72 -12.03
C ALA A 185 15.92 4.58 -12.15
N ASN A 186 15.03 4.45 -11.17
CA ASN A 186 13.98 3.43 -11.15
C ASN A 186 12.62 4.00 -10.72
N PRO A 187 11.89 4.69 -11.63
CA PRO A 187 10.59 5.26 -11.33
C PRO A 187 9.55 4.22 -10.90
N ALA A 188 9.66 2.98 -11.40
CA ALA A 188 8.72 1.90 -11.09
C ALA A 188 8.75 1.50 -9.60
N ARG A 189 9.90 1.68 -8.95
CA ARG A 189 10.10 1.44 -7.52
C ARG A 189 9.82 2.66 -6.66
N TRP A 190 10.44 3.80 -7.00
CA TRP A 190 10.50 4.95 -6.10
C TRP A 190 9.38 5.97 -6.31
N HIS A 191 8.85 6.08 -7.53
CA HIS A 191 7.92 7.16 -7.91
C HIS A 191 6.49 6.68 -8.13
N ASN A 192 6.32 5.68 -8.99
CA ASN A 192 5.01 5.21 -9.43
C ASN A 192 4.16 4.64 -8.27
N PRO A 193 4.70 3.82 -7.35
CA PRO A 193 3.90 3.25 -6.27
C PRO A 193 3.36 4.34 -5.34
N VAL A 194 4.16 5.36 -5.04
CA VAL A 194 3.76 6.51 -4.21
C VAL A 194 2.65 7.29 -4.90
N LYS A 195 2.83 7.66 -6.18
CA LYS A 195 1.83 8.38 -6.96
C LYS A 195 0.51 7.62 -7.10
N LEU A 196 0.57 6.31 -7.36
CA LEU A 196 -0.62 5.49 -7.50
C LEU A 196 -1.34 5.30 -6.17
N THR A 197 -0.60 5.10 -5.07
CA THR A 197 -1.18 5.05 -3.72
C THR A 197 -1.87 6.35 -3.38
N ALA A 198 -1.22 7.47 -3.68
CA ALA A 198 -1.78 8.80 -3.47
C ALA A 198 -3.10 9.01 -4.24
N ALA A 199 -3.14 8.61 -5.51
CA ALA A 199 -4.35 8.66 -6.31
C ALA A 199 -5.43 7.71 -5.79
N ALA A 200 -5.06 6.47 -5.43
CA ALA A 200 -5.98 5.47 -4.90
C ALA A 200 -6.67 5.95 -3.62
N MET A 201 -5.88 6.47 -2.67
CA MET A 201 -6.39 7.05 -1.43
C MET A 201 -7.34 8.20 -1.73
N LEU A 202 -6.94 9.18 -2.55
CA LEU A 202 -7.80 10.31 -2.90
C LEU A 202 -9.09 9.91 -3.63
N LEU A 203 -9.09 8.82 -4.37
CA LEU A 203 -10.29 8.33 -5.04
C LEU A 203 -11.19 7.50 -4.10
N GLY A 204 -10.71 7.09 -2.93
CA GLY A 204 -11.47 6.29 -1.97
C GLY A 204 -11.51 4.80 -2.32
N PHE A 205 -10.39 4.29 -2.87
CA PHE A 205 -10.08 2.86 -2.83
C PHE A 205 -9.76 2.42 -1.40
N SER A 206 -9.81 1.11 -1.15
CA SER A 206 -9.44 0.50 0.12
C SER A 206 -7.94 0.67 0.37
N PHE A 207 -7.52 0.50 1.63
CA PHE A 207 -6.11 0.54 2.03
C PHE A 207 -5.61 -0.91 2.17
N CYS A 208 -5.34 -1.56 1.03
CA CYS A 208 -5.03 -2.99 0.95
C CYS A 208 -6.14 -3.90 1.51
N GLY A 209 -7.39 -3.62 1.14
CA GLY A 209 -8.58 -4.37 1.56
C GLY A 209 -9.27 -3.81 2.81
N GLU A 210 -8.63 -2.87 3.50
CA GLU A 210 -9.11 -2.27 4.75
C GLU A 210 -9.85 -0.93 4.47
N ASP A 211 -10.87 -0.58 5.26
CA ASP A 211 -11.67 0.63 5.02
C ASP A 211 -10.95 1.89 5.49
N GLY A 212 -10.32 2.61 4.56
CA GLY A 212 -9.61 3.87 4.80
C GLY A 212 -10.46 5.14 4.70
N SER A 213 -11.80 5.03 4.78
CA SER A 213 -12.67 6.13 4.37
C SER A 213 -12.59 7.39 5.23
N ASP A 214 -12.39 7.23 6.53
CA ASP A 214 -12.35 8.37 7.45
C ASP A 214 -11.10 9.21 7.20
N MET A 215 -9.98 8.55 6.90
CA MET A 215 -8.74 9.20 6.45
C MET A 215 -8.98 9.88 5.10
N THR A 216 -9.56 9.18 4.13
CA THR A 216 -9.81 9.72 2.80
C THR A 216 -10.69 10.99 2.82
N ASP A 217 -11.80 10.96 3.57
CA ASP A 217 -12.67 12.14 3.69
C ASP A 217 -11.94 13.31 4.38
N SER A 218 -11.01 13.02 5.31
CA SER A 218 -10.17 14.04 5.95
C SER A 218 -9.19 14.69 4.95
N LEU A 219 -8.59 13.93 4.04
CA LEU A 219 -7.72 14.46 2.98
C LEU A 219 -8.44 15.44 2.05
N TRP A 220 -9.71 15.17 1.76
CA TRP A 220 -10.51 16.05 0.90
C TRP A 220 -10.95 17.33 1.59
N ARG A 221 -11.37 17.25 2.86
CA ARG A 221 -11.76 18.41 3.67
C ARG A 221 -10.62 19.40 3.88
N GLY A 222 -9.36 18.93 3.87
CA GLY A 222 -8.19 19.77 4.14
C GLY A 222 -8.14 20.24 5.59
N ASP A 223 -7.18 21.12 5.92
CA ASP A 223 -7.01 21.72 7.25
C ASP A 223 -8.20 22.63 7.67
N ASP A 224 -9.13 22.93 6.75
CA ASP A 224 -10.27 23.81 6.96
C ASP A 224 -11.50 23.10 7.56
N SER A 225 -11.29 22.19 8.51
CA SER A 225 -12.40 21.68 9.29
C SER A 225 -12.90 22.76 10.26
N TYR A 226 -13.99 23.42 9.87
CA TYR A 226 -15.05 23.98 10.72
C TYR A 226 -14.61 24.39 12.16
N VAL A 227 -14.30 25.67 12.34
CA VAL A 227 -14.28 26.27 13.68
C VAL A 227 -15.71 26.23 14.21
N GLN A 228 -16.02 25.31 15.14
CA GLN A 228 -17.17 25.52 16.00
C GLN A 228 -16.90 26.80 16.81
N PRO A 229 -17.83 27.77 16.86
CA PRO A 229 -17.64 28.98 17.67
C PRO A 229 -17.41 28.58 19.13
N GLY A 230 -16.23 28.89 19.67
CA GLY A 230 -15.89 28.65 21.09
C GLY A 230 -14.85 27.57 21.38
N LEU A 231 -14.32 26.87 20.36
CA LEU A 231 -13.20 25.93 20.54
C LEU A 231 -11.96 26.46 19.82
N THR A 232 -10.84 26.51 20.54
CA THR A 232 -9.52 26.87 20.01
C THR A 232 -9.21 26.00 18.78
N PRO A 233 -8.73 26.56 17.66
CA PRO A 233 -8.40 25.77 16.49
C PRO A 233 -7.31 24.76 16.85
N VAL A 234 -7.69 23.49 16.95
CA VAL A 234 -6.70 22.42 16.95
C VAL A 234 -6.17 22.39 15.53
N LYS A 235 -4.92 22.81 15.30
CA LYS A 235 -4.17 22.46 14.10
C LYS A 235 -4.06 20.94 14.05
N LYS A 236 -5.09 20.25 13.57
CA LYS A 236 -5.07 18.82 13.29
C LYS A 236 -4.97 18.67 11.79
N GLY A 237 -3.77 18.95 11.28
CA GLY A 237 -3.42 18.46 9.95
C GLY A 237 -3.49 16.94 9.92
N TYR A 238 -3.82 16.39 8.75
CA TYR A 238 -3.61 14.96 8.51
C TYR A 238 -2.10 14.71 8.52
N SER A 239 -1.66 13.71 9.27
CA SER A 239 -0.29 13.21 9.20
C SER A 239 -0.29 12.06 8.20
N LEU A 240 0.73 11.99 7.35
CA LEU A 240 0.97 10.83 6.47
C LEU A 240 2.16 10.01 6.93
N ASP A 241 2.51 10.15 8.20
CA ASP A 241 3.43 9.24 8.86
C ASP A 241 3.07 7.79 8.52
N ILE A 242 4.04 7.02 8.02
CA ILE A 242 3.86 5.64 7.57
C ILE A 242 3.38 4.72 8.71
N HIS A 243 3.59 5.13 9.96
CA HIS A 243 3.14 4.45 11.18
C HIS A 243 1.78 4.92 11.68
N ASP A 244 1.12 5.87 10.98
CA ASP A 244 -0.20 6.36 11.40
C ASP A 244 -1.23 5.21 11.37
N PRO A 245 -1.83 4.85 12.51
CA PRO A 245 -2.79 3.75 12.57
C PRO A 245 -4.04 4.00 11.71
N ARG A 246 -4.35 5.26 11.37
CA ARG A 246 -5.45 5.62 10.46
C ARG A 246 -5.19 5.21 9.01
N MET A 247 -3.94 4.95 8.64
CA MET A 247 -3.59 4.38 7.34
C MET A 247 -3.65 2.84 7.35
N VAL A 248 -3.98 2.23 8.48
CA VAL A 248 -4.19 0.77 8.62
C VAL A 248 -3.02 -0.06 8.07
N GLY A 249 -1.81 0.39 8.38
CA GLY A 249 -0.56 -0.22 7.93
C GLY A 249 -0.28 -0.08 6.43
N LEU A 250 -1.03 0.73 5.67
CA LEU A 250 -0.75 1.00 4.25
C LEU A 250 0.65 1.60 4.04
N GLY A 251 1.07 2.50 4.93
CA GLY A 251 2.41 3.09 4.90
C GLY A 251 3.51 2.03 5.09
N GLU A 252 3.36 1.15 6.07
CA GLU A 252 4.29 0.03 6.31
C GLU A 252 4.32 -0.95 5.13
N LYS A 253 3.15 -1.25 4.53
CA LYS A 253 3.02 -2.10 3.34
C LYS A 253 3.69 -1.47 2.11
N LEU A 254 3.53 -0.15 1.91
CA LEU A 254 4.22 0.61 0.85
C LEU A 254 5.74 0.61 1.08
N SER A 255 6.20 0.84 2.31
CA SER A 255 7.63 0.77 2.66
C SER A 255 8.22 -0.61 2.39
N ALA A 256 7.54 -1.66 2.83
CA ALA A 256 7.93 -3.05 2.56
C ALA A 256 7.98 -3.34 1.05
N TYR A 257 7.00 -2.87 0.28
CA TYR A 257 7.00 -3.02 -1.18
C TYR A 257 8.18 -2.29 -1.83
N VAL A 258 8.47 -1.05 -1.46
CA VAL A 258 9.60 -0.30 -2.00
C VAL A 258 10.92 -0.97 -1.60
N ARG A 259 11.06 -1.46 -0.37
CA ARG A 259 12.25 -2.22 0.05
C ARG A 259 12.45 -3.49 -0.77
N HIS A 260 11.42 -4.34 -0.84
CA HIS A 260 11.48 -5.66 -1.45
C HIS A 260 10.99 -5.70 -2.90
N PHE A 261 11.08 -4.57 -3.60
CA PHE A 261 10.52 -4.36 -4.94
C PHE A 261 10.91 -5.44 -5.97
N LYS A 262 12.13 -5.98 -5.87
CA LYS A 262 12.56 -7.09 -6.74
C LYS A 262 12.09 -8.46 -6.26
N ALA A 263 12.13 -8.68 -4.95
CA ALA A 263 11.79 -9.96 -4.36
C ALA A 263 10.30 -10.29 -4.54
N VAL A 264 9.44 -9.26 -4.50
CA VAL A 264 7.98 -9.43 -4.54
C VAL A 264 7.47 -10.02 -5.86
N ASP A 265 8.21 -9.87 -6.96
CA ASP A 265 7.87 -10.49 -8.24
C ASP A 265 8.12 -12.00 -8.29
N SER A 266 9.01 -12.49 -7.43
CA SER A 266 9.33 -13.91 -7.30
C SER A 266 8.43 -14.65 -6.29
N ILE A 267 7.55 -13.92 -5.59
CA ILE A 267 6.61 -14.51 -4.63
C ILE A 267 5.35 -14.96 -5.38
N LEU A 268 4.96 -16.21 -5.19
CA LEU A 268 3.68 -16.75 -5.63
C LEU A 268 2.80 -17.01 -4.42
N MET A 269 1.52 -16.66 -4.53
CA MET A 269 0.52 -16.92 -3.49
C MET A 269 -0.59 -17.81 -4.05
N ARG A 270 -1.01 -18.78 -3.25
CA ARG A 270 -2.22 -19.56 -3.51
C ARG A 270 -2.96 -19.89 -2.23
N THR A 271 -4.26 -20.14 -2.36
CA THR A 271 -5.10 -20.65 -1.29
C THR A 271 -5.04 -22.17 -1.23
N SER A 272 -5.14 -22.73 -0.03
CA SER A 272 -5.12 -24.17 0.22
C SER A 272 -6.09 -24.52 1.35
N TRP A 273 -6.70 -25.70 1.29
CA TRP A 273 -7.54 -26.22 2.39
C TRP A 273 -6.71 -26.76 3.55
N ASP A 274 -5.51 -27.28 3.25
CA ASP A 274 -4.54 -27.75 4.24
C ASP A 274 -3.13 -27.59 3.67
N SER A 275 -2.56 -26.41 3.94
CA SER A 275 -1.24 -26.01 3.45
C SER A 275 -0.13 -26.95 3.91
N ASP A 276 -0.23 -27.47 5.14
CA ASP A 276 0.77 -28.38 5.69
C ASP A 276 0.78 -29.70 4.90
N LYS A 277 -0.39 -30.27 4.64
CA LYS A 277 -0.51 -31.53 3.90
C LYS A 277 -0.10 -31.35 2.44
N GLU A 278 -0.61 -30.31 1.79
CA GLU A 278 -0.31 -30.04 0.38
C GLU A 278 1.20 -29.85 0.15
N LEU A 279 1.88 -29.10 1.00
CA LEU A 279 3.32 -28.90 0.89
C LEU A 279 4.10 -30.20 1.13
N LEU A 280 3.71 -31.02 2.12
CA LEU A 280 4.34 -32.33 2.35
C LEU A 280 4.15 -33.28 1.16
N ASP A 281 2.96 -33.27 0.53
CA ASP A 281 2.67 -34.06 -0.67
C ASP A 281 3.50 -33.57 -1.88
N MET A 282 3.94 -32.31 -1.88
CA MET A 282 4.87 -31.70 -2.85
C MET A 282 6.35 -31.83 -2.47
N GLU A 283 6.68 -32.75 -1.55
CA GLU A 283 8.06 -33.03 -1.10
C GLU A 283 8.74 -31.87 -0.34
N TYR A 284 7.98 -30.88 0.13
CA TYR A 284 8.52 -29.87 1.02
C TYR A 284 8.79 -30.42 2.42
N VAL A 285 9.95 -30.09 2.98
CA VAL A 285 10.36 -30.48 4.33
C VAL A 285 10.05 -29.36 5.31
N ARG A 286 9.18 -29.65 6.27
CA ARG A 286 8.88 -28.75 7.39
C ARG A 286 10.13 -28.50 8.24
N LYS A 287 10.43 -27.23 8.52
CA LYS A 287 11.57 -26.87 9.38
C LYS A 287 11.16 -26.34 10.74
N ARG A 288 10.30 -25.32 10.75
CA ARG A 288 9.90 -24.63 11.99
C ARG A 288 8.55 -23.96 11.83
N ARG A 289 7.98 -23.53 12.95
CA ARG A 289 6.70 -22.83 13.00
C ARG A 289 6.84 -21.59 13.85
N ILE A 290 6.40 -20.46 13.31
CA ILE A 290 6.51 -19.14 13.92
C ILE A 290 5.08 -18.61 14.16
N PRO A 291 4.73 -18.21 15.39
CA PRO A 291 3.45 -17.56 15.67
C PRO A 291 3.50 -16.08 15.27
N PHE A 292 2.45 -15.61 14.61
CA PHE A 292 2.26 -14.20 14.27
C PHE A 292 1.04 -13.65 15.02
N PRO A 293 1.18 -12.51 15.73
CA PRO A 293 0.05 -11.89 16.40
C PRO A 293 -0.94 -11.29 15.40
N GLU A 294 -2.12 -10.93 15.91
CA GLU A 294 -3.10 -10.14 15.17
C GLU A 294 -2.47 -8.81 14.70
N GLY A 295 -2.78 -8.40 13.47
CA GLY A 295 -2.25 -7.20 12.82
C GLY A 295 -0.94 -7.42 12.05
N ALA A 296 -0.13 -8.43 12.39
CA ALA A 296 1.17 -8.65 11.72
C ALA A 296 1.00 -9.14 10.27
N LEU A 297 0.17 -10.17 10.09
CA LEU A 297 -0.17 -10.75 8.78
C LEU A 297 -1.65 -10.59 8.44
N GLY A 298 -2.42 -9.77 9.17
CA GLY A 298 -3.86 -9.53 8.94
C GLY A 298 -4.66 -9.48 10.24
N GLU A 299 -5.99 -9.39 10.12
CA GLU A 299 -6.94 -9.21 11.24
C GLU A 299 -7.06 -10.40 12.21
N ALA A 300 -6.36 -11.50 11.95
CA ALA A 300 -6.33 -12.67 12.82
C ALA A 300 -4.89 -13.01 13.18
N PRO A 301 -4.63 -13.64 14.33
CA PRO A 301 -3.32 -14.24 14.58
C PRO A 301 -3.08 -15.41 13.62
N TYR A 302 -1.83 -15.63 13.22
CA TYR A 302 -1.44 -16.70 12.29
C TYR A 302 -0.43 -17.66 12.92
N SER A 303 -0.49 -18.93 12.51
CA SER A 303 0.64 -19.85 12.60
C SER A 303 1.26 -19.96 11.22
N VAL A 304 2.52 -19.56 11.08
CA VAL A 304 3.26 -19.72 9.83
C VAL A 304 4.22 -20.89 10.00
N THR A 305 4.05 -21.92 9.18
CA THR A 305 4.99 -23.04 9.10
C THR A 305 5.96 -22.78 7.93
N PHE A 306 7.26 -22.79 8.21
CA PHE A 306 8.31 -22.66 7.20
C PHE A 306 8.69 -24.04 6.67
N PHE A 307 8.82 -24.13 5.35
CA PHE A 307 9.24 -25.32 4.64
C PHE A 307 10.38 -25.01 3.66
N GLU A 308 11.32 -25.93 3.55
CA GLU A 308 12.28 -25.96 2.43
C GLU A 308 11.80 -26.99 1.41
N GLY A 309 11.75 -26.61 0.16
CA GLY A 309 11.26 -27.42 -0.94
C GLY A 309 12.37 -27.92 -1.88
N PRO A 310 11.97 -28.68 -2.90
CA PRO A 310 12.86 -29.02 -4.01
C PRO A 310 13.28 -27.77 -4.81
N GLU A 311 14.37 -27.91 -5.57
CA GLU A 311 14.87 -26.88 -6.51
C GLU A 311 15.13 -25.51 -5.85
N GLU A 312 15.68 -25.50 -4.64
CA GLU A 312 16.03 -24.28 -3.90
C GLU A 312 14.83 -23.33 -3.74
N ASN A 313 13.64 -23.87 -3.47
CA ASN A 313 12.45 -23.09 -3.13
C ASN A 313 12.14 -23.16 -1.64
N VAL A 314 11.49 -22.12 -1.13
CA VAL A 314 10.92 -22.10 0.22
C VAL A 314 9.43 -21.85 0.16
N ALA A 315 8.71 -22.36 1.15
CA ALA A 315 7.28 -22.15 1.28
C ALA A 315 6.88 -21.76 2.71
N LEU A 316 5.87 -20.90 2.80
CA LEU A 316 5.24 -20.49 4.04
C LEU A 316 3.78 -20.96 4.02
N GLY A 317 3.46 -21.92 4.89
CA GLY A 317 2.07 -22.32 5.15
C GLY A 317 1.47 -21.43 6.25
N CYS A 318 0.57 -20.53 5.89
CA CYS A 318 -0.02 -19.52 6.76
C CYS A 318 -1.44 -19.94 7.18
N LYS A 319 -1.59 -20.35 8.45
CA LYS A 319 -2.86 -20.79 9.04
C LYS A 319 -3.39 -19.76 10.03
N ALA A 320 -4.51 -19.12 9.71
CA ALA A 320 -5.17 -18.20 10.64
C ALA A 320 -5.72 -18.96 11.86
N LYS A 321 -5.64 -18.35 13.06
CA LYS A 321 -6.11 -18.91 14.32
C LYS A 321 -7.23 -18.05 14.89
N GLY A 322 -8.24 -18.68 15.50
CA GLY A 322 -9.31 -18.01 16.24
C GLY A 322 -10.72 -18.45 15.84
N VAL A 323 -11.66 -18.38 16.79
CA VAL A 323 -13.05 -18.88 16.67
C VAL A 323 -13.88 -18.10 15.64
N ALA A 324 -13.52 -16.84 15.37
CA ALA A 324 -14.22 -15.95 14.44
C ALA A 324 -13.72 -16.01 12.99
N VAL A 325 -12.62 -16.74 12.72
CA VAL A 325 -12.03 -16.80 11.39
C VAL A 325 -12.89 -17.70 10.49
N ARG A 326 -13.75 -17.08 9.68
CA ARG A 326 -14.54 -17.76 8.64
C ARG A 326 -13.72 -18.14 7.40
N GLN A 327 -12.44 -17.75 7.32
CA GLN A 327 -11.53 -18.20 6.26
C GLN A 327 -11.27 -19.69 6.47
N ARG A 328 -11.88 -20.53 5.63
CA ARG A 328 -11.55 -21.95 5.57
C ARG A 328 -10.24 -22.20 4.81
N ASP A 329 -9.83 -21.24 3.99
CA ASP A 329 -8.67 -21.36 3.13
C ASP A 329 -7.44 -20.81 3.85
N GLU A 330 -6.46 -21.68 4.04
CA GLU A 330 -5.09 -21.36 4.41
C GLU A 330 -4.36 -20.73 3.21
N ILE A 331 -3.26 -20.02 3.45
CA ILE A 331 -2.50 -19.36 2.40
C ILE A 331 -1.12 -20.00 2.31
N ILE A 332 -0.66 -20.29 1.10
CA ILE A 332 0.72 -20.69 0.82
C ILE A 332 1.40 -19.56 0.07
N TYR A 333 2.55 -19.11 0.58
CA TYR A 333 3.50 -18.31 -0.19
C TYR A 333 4.68 -19.19 -0.60
N THR A 334 5.11 -19.13 -1.85
CA THR A 334 6.33 -19.79 -2.33
C THR A 334 7.24 -18.79 -3.00
N PHE A 335 8.55 -18.90 -2.78
CA PHE A 335 9.56 -18.07 -3.41
C PHE A 335 10.92 -18.79 -3.45
N PRO A 336 11.85 -18.38 -4.33
CA PRO A 336 13.20 -18.94 -4.35
C PRO A 336 13.93 -18.71 -3.02
N LEU A 337 14.71 -19.69 -2.59
CA LEU A 337 15.51 -19.66 -1.36
C LEU A 337 16.49 -18.48 -1.37
N GLU A 338 17.17 -18.25 -2.49
CA GLU A 338 18.10 -17.12 -2.64
C GLU A 338 17.42 -15.78 -2.34
N VAL A 339 16.19 -15.58 -2.82
CA VAL A 339 15.41 -14.35 -2.60
C VAL A 339 15.10 -14.17 -1.10
N TYR A 340 14.79 -15.26 -0.41
CA TYR A 340 14.54 -15.24 1.03
C TYR A 340 15.80 -14.92 1.83
N GLU A 341 16.92 -15.57 1.51
CA GLU A 341 18.19 -15.38 2.19
C GLU A 341 18.72 -13.95 2.00
N GLN A 342 18.58 -13.41 0.79
CA GLN A 342 18.88 -12.01 0.52
C GLN A 342 17.99 -11.08 1.36
N ALA A 343 16.67 -11.34 1.41
CA ALA A 343 15.76 -10.55 2.24
C ALA A 343 16.16 -10.57 3.73
N LEU A 344 16.53 -11.74 4.28
CA LEU A 344 17.01 -11.87 5.66
C LEU A 344 18.25 -11.02 5.94
N VAL A 345 19.21 -10.99 5.01
CA VAL A 345 20.43 -10.18 5.13
C VAL A 345 20.11 -8.69 5.05
N HIS A 346 19.23 -8.30 4.12
CA HIS A 346 18.86 -6.89 3.94
C HIS A 346 18.08 -6.35 5.15
N ASP A 347 17.10 -7.11 5.65
CA ASP A 347 16.26 -6.74 6.79
C ASP A 347 17.01 -6.72 8.13
N SER A 348 18.21 -7.30 8.21
CA SER A 348 19.02 -7.29 9.43
C SER A 348 19.91 -6.07 9.60
N VAL A 349 20.22 -5.32 8.52
CA VAL A 349 21.12 -4.14 8.53
C VAL A 349 22.51 -4.43 9.10
N GLY A 350 22.95 -5.69 9.08
CA GLY A 350 24.21 -6.13 9.69
C GLY A 350 24.08 -6.61 11.14
N GLY A 351 22.87 -6.61 11.70
CA GLY A 351 22.51 -7.37 12.90
C GLY A 351 22.18 -8.84 12.59
N PRO A 352 21.76 -9.61 13.61
CA PRO A 352 21.30 -10.98 13.44
C PRO A 352 20.04 -11.05 12.54
N PRO A 353 19.91 -12.08 11.70
CA PRO A 353 18.70 -12.30 10.92
C PRO A 353 17.46 -12.44 11.82
N ASP A 354 16.36 -11.81 11.39
CA ASP A 354 15.06 -11.91 12.05
C ASP A 354 14.02 -12.40 11.05
N GLU A 355 13.69 -13.67 11.17
CA GLU A 355 12.75 -14.35 10.27
C GLU A 355 11.33 -13.86 10.44
N PHE A 356 10.93 -13.48 11.66
CA PHE A 356 9.61 -12.96 11.93
C PHE A 356 9.40 -11.66 11.17
N PHE A 357 10.34 -10.72 11.32
CA PHE A 357 10.30 -9.44 10.64
C PHE A 357 10.38 -9.60 9.12
N THR A 358 11.31 -10.42 8.62
CA THR A 358 11.51 -10.63 7.18
C THR A 358 10.27 -11.24 6.51
N ILE A 359 9.67 -12.27 7.12
CA ILE A 359 8.44 -12.88 6.60
C ILE A 359 7.29 -11.86 6.58
N MET A 360 7.16 -11.09 7.66
CA MET A 360 6.15 -10.03 7.75
C MET A 360 6.31 -9.02 6.61
N GLN A 361 7.53 -8.53 6.35
CA GLN A 361 7.79 -7.55 5.31
C GLN A 361 7.55 -8.11 3.90
N LEU A 362 7.98 -9.35 3.60
CA LEU A 362 7.72 -9.98 2.31
C LEU A 362 6.21 -10.17 2.04
N VAL A 363 5.44 -10.61 3.05
CA VAL A 363 3.98 -10.76 2.92
C VAL A 363 3.30 -9.41 2.75
N ARG A 364 3.73 -8.38 3.50
CA ARG A 364 3.22 -7.00 3.36
C ARG A 364 3.50 -6.43 1.97
N ALA A 365 4.73 -6.60 1.48
CA ALA A 365 5.14 -6.20 0.13
C ALA A 365 4.28 -6.88 -0.93
N TYR A 366 4.07 -8.20 -0.82
CA TYR A 366 3.24 -8.95 -1.76
C TYR A 366 1.79 -8.47 -1.76
N ARG A 367 1.17 -8.30 -0.58
CA ARG A 367 -0.21 -7.80 -0.50
C ARG A 367 -0.37 -6.41 -1.06
N PHE A 368 0.63 -5.55 -0.85
CA PHE A 368 0.64 -4.23 -1.46
C PHE A 368 0.71 -4.32 -2.98
N LYS A 369 1.57 -5.19 -3.53
CA LYS A 369 1.66 -5.44 -4.98
C LYS A 369 0.30 -5.88 -5.55
N GLU A 370 -0.34 -6.87 -4.94
CA GLU A 370 -1.65 -7.36 -5.39
C GLU A 370 -2.70 -6.25 -5.38
N TRP A 371 -2.80 -5.51 -4.27
CA TRP A 371 -3.71 -4.37 -4.16
C TRP A 371 -3.40 -3.28 -5.19
N LEU A 372 -2.13 -2.95 -5.41
CA LEU A 372 -1.70 -1.98 -6.41
C LEU A 372 -2.07 -2.46 -7.82
N GLY A 373 -2.00 -3.77 -8.08
CA GLY A 373 -2.49 -4.39 -9.31
C GLY A 373 -3.99 -4.22 -9.49
N GLU A 374 -4.79 -4.57 -8.48
CA GLU A 374 -6.26 -4.43 -8.48
C GLU A 374 -6.70 -2.98 -8.72
N VAL A 375 -6.10 -2.03 -8.02
CA VAL A 375 -6.42 -0.60 -8.14
C VAL A 375 -5.82 0.01 -9.41
N GLY A 376 -4.61 -0.41 -9.80
CA GLY A 376 -3.88 0.06 -10.98
C GLY A 376 -4.64 -0.17 -12.28
N VAL A 377 -5.53 -1.17 -12.31
CA VAL A 377 -6.50 -1.34 -13.39
C VAL A 377 -7.30 -0.05 -13.60
N TYR A 378 -7.66 0.72 -12.59
CA TYR A 378 -8.47 1.94 -12.74
C TYR A 378 -7.65 3.21 -12.97
N ILE A 379 -6.47 3.29 -12.35
CA ILE A 379 -5.75 4.57 -12.16
C ILE A 379 -4.32 4.58 -12.69
N SER A 380 -3.86 3.54 -13.40
CA SER A 380 -2.50 3.50 -13.97
C SER A 380 -2.13 4.72 -14.82
N SER A 381 -3.09 5.31 -15.54
CA SER A 381 -2.88 6.55 -16.31
C SER A 381 -2.59 7.78 -15.44
N PHE A 382 -2.81 7.72 -14.14
CA PHE A 382 -2.68 8.85 -13.23
C PHE A 382 -1.22 9.16 -12.87
N VAL A 383 -0.30 8.22 -13.13
CA VAL A 383 1.15 8.43 -12.92
C VAL A 383 1.66 9.65 -13.70
N GLY A 384 1.14 9.86 -14.92
CA GLY A 384 1.51 10.94 -15.82
C GLY A 384 0.67 12.21 -15.69
N LEU A 385 -0.25 12.30 -14.72
CA LEU A 385 -1.09 13.50 -14.50
C LEU A 385 -0.37 14.62 -13.73
N ILE A 386 0.86 14.35 -13.31
CA ILE A 386 1.72 15.20 -12.48
C ILE A 386 2.96 15.58 -13.25
#